data_AF-A0AA96TM38-F1
#
_entry.id   AF-A0AA96TM38-F1
#
_cell.length_a   1.000
_cell.length_b   1.000
_cell.length_c   1.000
_cell.angle_alpha   90.00
_cell.angle_beta   90.00
_cell.angle_gamma   90.00
#
_symmetry.space_group_name_H-M   'P 1'
#
loop_
_entity.id
_entity.type
_entity.pdbx_description
1 polymer ?
#
loop_
_entity_poly.entity_id
_entity_poly.type
_entity_poly.pdbx_seq_one_letter_code
_entity_poly.pdbx_strand_id
1 'polypeptide(L)'
;MSSAAADGLPAWLTVALGVLAVVGTIVGALGAQMIAARRVQQREDIRWQREREERNEERRHQLRLSWRERRLEAYSEFLAAMEELEGQVVARSGLTIVTNRPIKFEEIKFEEHVNRALAALKIIQVIGSPELGAACLQLLKDADFHRLEFEGPMGMMDRTNRVFAWNSSRRQLLQSVRIELDVEMPEPGAAPQLNPGPPSATAS
;
A
#
# COMPACT_ATOMS: atom_id res chain seq x y z
N MET A 1 60.81 -80.00 1.66
CA MET A 1 60.34 -79.17 0.52
C MET A 1 58.89 -79.51 0.28
N SER A 2 57.97 -78.87 1.01
CA SER A 2 56.53 -79.12 0.93
C SER A 2 55.95 -78.30 -0.22
N SER A 3 55.63 -78.96 -1.33
CA SER A 3 54.76 -78.38 -2.35
C SER A 3 53.35 -78.30 -1.77
N ALA A 4 53.00 -77.14 -1.22
CA ALA A 4 51.61 -76.84 -0.88
C ALA A 4 50.83 -76.88 -2.19
N ALA A 5 49.99 -77.90 -2.33
CA ALA A 5 49.07 -78.04 -3.44
C ALA A 5 48.24 -76.76 -3.53
N ALA A 6 48.34 -76.09 -4.68
CA ALA A 6 47.40 -75.05 -5.03
C ALA A 6 46.07 -75.74 -5.33
N ASP A 7 45.29 -76.03 -4.30
CA ASP A 7 43.91 -76.51 -4.43
C ASP A 7 43.13 -75.40 -5.15
N GLY A 8 42.99 -75.57 -6.46
CA GLY A 8 42.34 -74.61 -7.33
C GLY A 8 40.88 -74.43 -6.91
N LEU A 9 40.48 -73.16 -6.75
CA LEU A 9 39.08 -72.83 -6.48
C LEU A 9 38.17 -73.46 -7.55
N PRO A 10 36.98 -73.96 -7.17
CA PRO A 10 36.04 -74.56 -8.12
C PRO A 10 35.72 -73.62 -9.27
N ALA A 11 35.74 -74.12 -10.52
CA ALA A 11 35.50 -73.30 -11.72
C ALA A 11 34.13 -72.58 -11.74
N TRP A 12 33.12 -73.13 -11.07
CA TRP A 12 31.82 -72.48 -10.93
C TRP A 12 31.88 -71.23 -10.04
N LEU A 13 32.81 -71.19 -9.08
CA LEU A 13 32.96 -70.08 -8.13
C LEU A 13 33.60 -68.86 -8.81
N THR A 14 34.56 -69.08 -9.73
CA THR A 14 35.16 -68.01 -10.53
C THR A 14 34.16 -67.42 -11.52
N VAL A 15 33.31 -68.24 -12.14
CA VAL A 15 32.20 -67.77 -12.99
C VAL A 15 31.18 -66.97 -12.18
N ALA A 16 30.78 -67.45 -11.00
CA ALA A 16 29.84 -66.76 -10.13
C ALA A 16 30.38 -65.39 -9.66
N LEU A 17 31.66 -65.32 -9.26
CA LEU A 17 32.34 -64.07 -8.90
C LEU A 17 32.43 -63.10 -10.09
N GLY A 18 32.69 -63.61 -11.29
CA GLY A 18 32.70 -62.81 -12.52
C GLY A 18 31.33 -62.18 -12.81
N VAL A 19 30.24 -62.95 -12.68
CA VAL A 19 28.88 -62.43 -12.86
C VAL A 19 28.52 -61.41 -11.78
N LEU A 20 28.84 -61.68 -10.51
CA LEU A 20 28.61 -60.74 -9.40
C LEU A 20 29.38 -59.43 -9.58
N ALA A 21 30.61 -59.49 -10.08
CA ALA A 21 31.40 -58.30 -10.38
C ALA A 21 30.75 -57.45 -11.49
N VAL A 22 30.25 -58.07 -12.55
CA VAL A 22 29.55 -57.35 -13.65
C VAL A 22 28.21 -56.78 -13.17
N VAL A 23 27.43 -57.51 -12.39
CA VAL A 23 26.17 -57.00 -11.84
C VAL A 23 26.42 -55.84 -10.86
N GLY A 24 27.45 -55.95 -10.02
CA GLY A 24 27.83 -54.91 -9.07
C GLY A 24 28.23 -53.58 -9.73
N THR A 25 28.93 -53.60 -10.87
CA THR A 25 29.30 -52.37 -11.59
C THR A 25 28.12 -51.69 -12.25
N ILE A 26 27.16 -52.45 -12.80
CA ILE A 26 25.95 -51.88 -13.42
C ILE A 26 25.07 -51.21 -12.35
N VAL A 27 24.82 -51.90 -11.22
CA VAL A 27 24.01 -51.33 -10.13
C VAL A 27 24.72 -50.15 -9.48
N GLY A 28 26.04 -50.22 -9.29
CA GLY A 28 26.85 -49.11 -8.77
C GLY A 28 26.83 -47.87 -9.67
N ALA A 29 26.96 -48.06 -10.98
CA ALA A 29 26.92 -46.97 -11.97
C ALA A 29 25.55 -46.27 -12.00
N LEU A 30 24.45 -47.04 -11.99
CA LEU A 30 23.10 -46.49 -11.95
C LEU A 30 22.81 -45.76 -10.63
N GLY A 31 23.25 -46.32 -9.49
CA GLY A 31 23.11 -45.68 -8.18
C GLY A 31 23.86 -44.34 -8.10
N ALA A 32 25.09 -44.29 -8.62
CA ALA A 32 25.88 -43.06 -8.65
C ALA A 32 25.22 -41.96 -9.52
N GLN A 33 24.67 -42.32 -10.68
CA GLN A 33 23.95 -41.39 -11.55
C GLN A 33 22.68 -40.83 -10.89
N MET A 34 21.90 -41.67 -10.20
CA MET A 34 20.71 -41.22 -9.46
C MET A 34 21.05 -40.23 -8.34
N ILE A 35 22.12 -40.49 -7.59
CA ILE A 35 22.56 -39.58 -6.51
C ILE A 35 23.05 -38.25 -7.09
N ALA A 36 23.78 -38.27 -8.20
CA ALA A 36 24.21 -37.07 -8.90
C ALA A 36 23.02 -36.26 -9.41
N ALA A 37 22.03 -36.90 -10.03
CA ALA A 37 20.81 -36.26 -10.53
C ALA A 37 20.00 -35.60 -9.40
N ARG A 38 19.83 -36.28 -8.25
CA ARG A 38 19.13 -35.73 -7.09
C ARG A 38 19.82 -34.48 -6.53
N ARG A 39 21.15 -34.45 -6.50
CA ARG A 39 21.90 -33.27 -6.03
C ARG A 39 21.76 -32.07 -6.97
N VAL A 40 21.65 -32.31 -8.28
CA VAL A 40 21.38 -31.23 -9.25
C VAL A 40 19.97 -30.70 -9.08
N GLN A 41 18.97 -31.58 -8.97
CA GLN A 41 17.58 -31.19 -8.71
C GLN A 41 17.44 -30.37 -7.43
N GLN A 42 18.09 -30.79 -6.33
CA GLN A 42 18.05 -30.02 -5.07
C GLN A 42 18.64 -28.60 -5.22
N ARG A 43 19.70 -28.44 -6.03
CA ARG A 43 20.29 -27.11 -6.27
C ARG A 43 19.36 -26.24 -7.12
N GLU A 44 18.73 -26.83 -8.12
CA GLU A 44 17.74 -26.15 -8.94
C GLU A 44 16.54 -25.75 -8.07
N ASP A 45 15.98 -26.65 -7.27
CA ASP A 45 14.86 -26.37 -6.38
C ASP A 45 15.16 -25.21 -5.43
N ILE A 46 16.36 -25.16 -4.84
CA ILE A 46 16.78 -24.04 -3.98
C ILE A 46 16.86 -22.73 -4.78
N ARG A 47 17.38 -22.77 -6.01
CA ARG A 47 17.42 -21.58 -6.88
C ARG A 47 16.02 -21.10 -7.22
N TRP A 48 15.12 -22.01 -7.60
CA TRP A 48 13.72 -21.72 -7.90
C TRP A 48 12.96 -21.20 -6.68
N GLN A 49 13.28 -21.69 -5.47
CA GLN A 49 12.71 -21.17 -4.23
C GLN A 49 13.12 -19.72 -3.97
N ARG A 50 14.41 -19.40 -4.09
CA ARG A 50 14.91 -18.02 -3.91
C ARG A 50 14.29 -17.07 -4.93
N GLU A 51 14.24 -17.46 -6.21
CA GLU A 51 13.65 -16.63 -7.24
C GLU A 51 12.13 -16.41 -7.02
N ARG A 52 11.44 -17.40 -6.47
CA ARG A 52 10.03 -17.24 -6.07
C ARG A 52 9.88 -16.32 -4.88
N GLU A 53 10.77 -16.39 -3.90
CA GLU A 53 10.78 -15.50 -2.73
C GLU A 53 11.03 -14.06 -3.16
N GLU A 54 12.06 -13.80 -3.97
CA GLU A 54 12.38 -12.47 -4.53
C GLU A 54 11.17 -11.90 -5.30
N ARG A 55 10.58 -12.67 -6.22
CA ARG A 55 9.38 -12.23 -6.97
C ARG A 55 8.15 -12.01 -6.08
N ASN A 56 8.04 -12.74 -4.96
CA ASN A 56 6.95 -12.53 -4.01
C ASN A 56 7.17 -11.24 -3.22
N GLU A 57 8.40 -10.96 -2.81
CA GLU A 57 8.78 -9.72 -2.12
C GLU A 57 8.59 -8.50 -3.00
N GLU A 58 9.03 -8.56 -4.26
CA GLU A 58 8.80 -7.52 -5.26
C GLU A 58 7.31 -7.24 -5.45
N ARG A 59 6.49 -8.30 -5.65
CA ARG A 59 5.03 -8.14 -5.78
C ARG A 59 4.41 -7.54 -4.52
N ARG A 60 4.83 -7.96 -3.33
CA ARG A 60 4.35 -7.37 -2.07
C ARG A 60 4.76 -5.90 -1.94
N HIS A 61 5.96 -5.54 -2.39
CA HIS A 61 6.43 -4.17 -2.40
C HIS A 61 5.62 -3.30 -3.36
N GLN A 62 5.42 -3.74 -4.61
CA GLN A 62 4.59 -3.05 -5.61
C GLN A 62 3.14 -2.89 -5.15
N LEU A 63 2.57 -3.93 -4.52
CA LEU A 63 1.23 -3.84 -3.94
C LEU A 63 1.20 -2.77 -2.84
N ARG A 64 2.17 -2.74 -1.93
CA ARG A 64 2.25 -1.69 -0.89
C ARG A 64 2.31 -0.28 -1.48
N LEU A 65 3.11 -0.07 -2.52
CA LEU A 65 3.21 1.23 -3.20
C LEU A 65 1.90 1.63 -3.86
N SER A 66 1.29 0.74 -4.64
CA SER A 66 0.01 1.01 -5.32
C SER A 66 -1.15 1.25 -4.33
N TRP A 67 -1.16 0.58 -3.17
CA TRP A 67 -2.12 0.87 -2.11
C TRP A 67 -1.92 2.26 -1.50
N ARG A 68 -0.67 2.67 -1.27
CA ARG A 68 -0.34 4.00 -0.76
C ARG A 68 -0.76 5.09 -1.75
N GLU A 69 -0.47 4.90 -3.03
CA GLU A 69 -0.86 5.83 -4.10
C GLU A 69 -2.38 5.99 -4.18
N ARG A 70 -3.13 4.88 -4.19
CA ARG A 70 -4.60 4.93 -4.18
C ARG A 70 -5.18 5.64 -2.97
N ARG A 71 -4.58 5.46 -1.78
CA ARG A 71 -4.97 6.20 -0.57
C ARG A 71 -4.74 7.70 -0.74
N LEU A 72 -3.55 8.09 -1.20
CA LEU A 72 -3.22 9.49 -1.47
C LEU A 72 -4.19 10.13 -2.45
N GLU A 73 -4.50 9.44 -3.55
CA GLU A 73 -5.45 9.90 -4.57
C GLU A 73 -6.86 10.07 -4.00
N ALA A 74 -7.38 9.08 -3.27
CA ALA A 74 -8.71 9.17 -2.67
C ALA A 74 -8.79 10.28 -1.60
N TYR A 75 -7.74 10.46 -0.79
CA TYR A 75 -7.69 11.51 0.23
C TYR A 75 -7.58 12.90 -0.39
N SER A 76 -6.76 13.07 -1.44
CA SER A 76 -6.63 14.35 -2.12
C SER A 76 -7.91 14.73 -2.85
N GLU A 77 -8.57 13.77 -3.51
CA GLU A 77 -9.85 14.00 -4.18
C GLU A 77 -10.95 14.41 -3.20
N PHE A 78 -11.05 13.71 -2.05
CA PHE A 78 -12.00 14.08 -1.01
C PHE A 78 -11.72 15.48 -0.48
N LEU A 79 -10.47 15.77 -0.10
CA LEU A 79 -10.10 17.07 0.47
C LEU A 79 -10.30 18.22 -0.52
N ALA A 80 -10.00 18.01 -1.81
CA ALA A 80 -10.25 18.98 -2.86
C ALA A 80 -11.75 19.28 -3.02
N ALA A 81 -12.59 18.23 -3.06
CA ALA A 81 -14.04 18.40 -3.12
C ALA A 81 -14.59 19.15 -1.90
N MET A 82 -14.06 18.86 -0.69
CA MET A 82 -14.45 19.58 0.53
C MET A 82 -13.99 21.04 0.54
N GLU A 83 -12.82 21.35 -0.01
CA GLU A 83 -12.33 22.72 -0.16
C GLU A 83 -13.18 23.53 -1.16
N GLU A 84 -13.58 22.91 -2.27
CA GLU A 84 -14.51 23.51 -3.23
C GLU A 84 -15.88 23.80 -2.57
N LEU A 85 -16.41 22.84 -1.79
CA LEU A 85 -17.64 23.03 -1.02
C LEU A 85 -17.52 24.17 -0.01
N GLU A 86 -16.43 24.21 0.74
CA GLU A 86 -16.16 25.27 1.73
C GLU A 86 -16.10 26.64 1.06
N GLY A 87 -15.39 26.76 -0.07
CA GLY A 87 -15.31 27.99 -0.85
C GLY A 87 -16.68 28.51 -1.27
N GLN A 88 -17.59 27.62 -1.69
CA GLN A 88 -18.95 28.02 -2.05
C GLN A 88 -19.80 28.43 -0.83
N VAL A 89 -19.66 27.72 0.30
CA VAL A 89 -20.35 28.08 1.56
C VAL A 89 -19.88 29.45 2.07
N VAL A 90 -18.57 29.72 2.05
CA VAL A 90 -17.99 31.00 2.45
C VAL A 90 -18.42 32.13 1.51
N ALA A 91 -18.38 31.90 0.19
CA ALA A 91 -18.82 32.88 -0.80
C ALA A 91 -20.31 33.26 -0.60
N ARG A 92 -21.18 32.25 -0.36
CA ARG A 92 -22.60 32.48 -0.04
C ARG A 92 -22.77 33.27 1.25
N SER A 93 -22.02 32.90 2.29
CA SER A 93 -22.06 33.58 3.58
C SER A 93 -21.71 35.06 3.45
N GLY A 94 -20.59 35.36 2.79
CA GLY A 94 -20.12 36.72 2.55
C GLY A 94 -21.13 37.55 1.75
N LEU A 95 -21.64 37.00 0.66
CA LEU A 95 -22.63 37.71 -0.16
C LEU A 95 -23.96 37.92 0.56
N THR A 96 -24.42 36.96 1.38
CA THR A 96 -25.65 37.12 2.17
C THR A 96 -25.50 38.24 3.20
N ILE A 97 -24.33 38.33 3.85
CA ILE A 97 -24.02 39.41 4.80
C ILE A 97 -24.01 40.77 4.10
N VAL A 98 -23.38 40.86 2.92
CA VAL A 98 -23.25 42.13 2.18
C VAL A 98 -24.58 42.58 1.56
N THR A 99 -25.35 41.65 0.98
CA THR A 99 -26.58 41.99 0.24
C THR A 99 -27.84 41.95 1.09
N ASN A 100 -27.79 41.39 2.30
CA ASN A 100 -28.92 41.11 3.17
C ASN A 100 -30.08 40.39 2.45
N ARG A 101 -29.76 39.60 1.41
CA ARG A 101 -30.71 38.81 0.64
C ARG A 101 -30.20 37.37 0.52
N PRO A 102 -31.09 36.37 0.63
CA PRO A 102 -30.72 34.99 0.35
C PRO A 102 -30.41 34.85 -1.14
N ILE A 103 -29.18 34.49 -1.47
CA ILE A 103 -28.77 34.19 -2.84
C ILE A 103 -29.08 32.71 -3.11
N LYS A 104 -29.80 32.45 -4.21
CA LYS A 104 -30.07 31.09 -4.68
C LYS A 104 -28.78 30.48 -5.22
N PHE A 105 -28.51 29.25 -4.82
CA PHE A 105 -27.35 28.50 -5.27
C PHE A 105 -27.50 28.10 -6.74
N GLU A 106 -26.40 27.98 -7.48
CA GLU A 106 -26.38 27.07 -8.63
C GLU A 106 -26.36 25.65 -8.07
N GLU A 107 -27.53 25.16 -7.63
CA GLU A 107 -27.73 23.90 -6.90
C GLU A 107 -26.97 22.72 -7.55
N ILE A 108 -26.87 22.76 -8.88
CA ILE A 108 -26.10 21.84 -9.72
C ILE A 108 -24.63 21.71 -9.29
N LYS A 109 -23.92 22.82 -9.02
CA LYS A 109 -22.49 22.78 -8.65
C LYS A 109 -22.27 22.26 -7.24
N PHE A 110 -23.17 22.57 -6.30
CA PHE A 110 -23.06 22.04 -4.94
C PHE A 110 -23.17 20.51 -4.94
N GLU A 111 -24.20 20.00 -5.62
CA GLU A 111 -24.46 18.57 -5.70
C GLU A 111 -23.33 17.84 -6.41
N GLU A 112 -22.71 18.44 -7.42
CA GLU A 112 -21.52 17.91 -8.07
C GLU A 112 -20.38 17.68 -7.08
N HIS A 113 -20.01 18.68 -6.28
CA HIS A 113 -18.93 18.53 -5.30
C HIS A 113 -19.29 17.58 -4.15
N VAL A 114 -20.55 17.55 -3.70
CA VAL A 114 -21.03 16.57 -2.71
C VAL A 114 -20.92 15.14 -3.26
N ASN A 115 -21.36 14.92 -4.50
CA ASN A 115 -21.28 13.61 -5.15
C ASN A 115 -19.83 13.17 -5.33
N ARG A 116 -18.93 14.08 -5.68
CA ARG A 116 -17.49 13.82 -5.77
C ARG A 116 -16.90 13.46 -4.40
N ALA A 117 -17.23 14.21 -3.35
CA ALA A 117 -16.81 13.88 -1.99
C ALA A 117 -17.37 12.53 -1.51
N LEU A 118 -18.62 12.20 -1.83
CA LEU A 118 -19.23 10.89 -1.54
C LEU A 118 -18.55 9.75 -2.29
N ALA A 119 -18.18 9.95 -3.56
CA ALA A 119 -17.46 8.96 -4.35
C ALA A 119 -16.09 8.66 -3.73
N ALA A 120 -15.32 9.71 -3.40
CA ALA A 120 -14.04 9.57 -2.72
C ALA A 120 -14.21 8.90 -1.34
N LEU A 121 -15.22 9.30 -0.55
CA LEU A 121 -15.51 8.70 0.76
C LEU A 121 -15.76 7.19 0.67
N LYS A 122 -16.49 6.70 -0.34
CA LYS A 122 -16.71 5.26 -0.53
C LYS A 122 -15.40 4.52 -0.76
N ILE A 123 -14.47 5.10 -1.50
CA ILE A 123 -13.14 4.54 -1.71
C ILE A 123 -12.38 4.52 -0.37
N ILE A 124 -12.37 5.65 0.35
CA ILE A 124 -11.72 5.80 1.67
C ILE A 124 -12.23 4.74 2.65
N GLN A 125 -13.53 4.47 2.70
CA GLN A 125 -14.11 3.44 3.58
C GLN A 125 -13.63 2.01 3.28
N VAL A 126 -13.20 1.74 2.04
CA VAL A 126 -12.68 0.43 1.64
C VAL A 126 -11.18 0.33 1.91
N ILE A 127 -10.42 1.40 1.64
CA ILE A 127 -8.96 1.34 1.61
C ILE A 127 -8.30 1.93 2.86
N GLY A 128 -9.00 2.80 3.58
CA GLY A 128 -8.49 3.56 4.71
C GLY A 128 -8.92 3.00 6.07
N SER A 129 -8.52 3.69 7.14
CA SER A 129 -8.96 3.35 8.49
C SER A 129 -10.45 3.65 8.71
N PRO A 130 -11.16 2.86 9.54
CA PRO A 130 -12.56 3.13 9.85
C PRO A 130 -12.76 4.48 10.56
N GLU A 131 -11.78 4.90 11.35
CA GLU A 131 -11.78 6.20 12.05
C GLU A 131 -11.70 7.36 11.05
N LEU A 132 -10.82 7.27 10.05
CA LEU A 132 -10.73 8.28 9.01
C LEU A 132 -12.01 8.34 8.17
N GLY A 133 -12.58 7.18 7.83
CA GLY A 133 -13.87 7.11 7.13
C GLY A 133 -15.00 7.78 7.92
N ALA A 134 -15.04 7.61 9.24
CA ALA A 134 -16.00 8.27 10.11
C ALA A 134 -15.78 9.79 10.17
N ALA A 135 -14.52 10.24 10.26
CA ALA A 135 -14.16 11.65 10.27
C ALA A 135 -14.55 12.36 8.95
N CYS A 136 -14.27 11.72 7.80
CA CYS A 136 -14.69 12.23 6.50
C CYS A 136 -16.22 12.32 6.39
N LEU A 137 -16.94 11.28 6.84
CA LEU A 137 -18.40 11.29 6.83
C LEU A 137 -18.97 12.40 7.73
N GLN A 138 -18.38 12.61 8.91
CA GLN A 138 -18.81 13.68 9.80
C GLN A 138 -18.61 15.06 9.16
N LEU A 139 -17.44 15.30 8.56
CA LEU A 139 -17.16 16.55 7.86
C LEU A 139 -18.15 16.77 6.70
N LEU A 140 -18.50 15.73 5.95
CA LEU A 140 -19.50 15.85 4.89
C LEU A 140 -20.91 16.16 5.43
N LYS A 141 -21.31 15.53 6.54
CA LYS A 141 -22.59 15.82 7.20
C LYS A 141 -22.66 17.26 7.70
N ASP A 142 -21.56 17.76 8.27
CA ASP A 142 -21.48 19.16 8.70
C ASP A 142 -21.70 20.10 7.49
N ALA A 143 -21.32 19.70 6.28
CA ALA A 143 -21.40 20.50 5.05
C ALA A 143 -22.83 20.61 4.55
N ASP A 144 -23.53 19.48 4.54
CA ASP A 144 -24.92 19.39 4.15
C ASP A 144 -25.82 20.12 5.18
N PHE A 145 -25.45 20.03 6.45
CA PHE A 145 -26.11 20.78 7.50
C PHE A 145 -25.98 22.30 7.29
N HIS A 146 -24.80 22.78 6.88
CA HIS A 146 -24.61 24.17 6.47
C HIS A 146 -25.52 24.55 5.30
N ARG A 147 -25.73 23.68 4.31
CA ARG A 147 -26.63 23.94 3.15
C ARG A 147 -28.05 24.33 3.59
N LEU A 148 -28.62 23.56 4.50
CA LEU A 148 -30.01 23.69 4.97
C LEU A 148 -30.23 24.93 5.83
N GLU A 149 -29.27 25.31 6.66
CA GLU A 149 -29.45 26.41 7.61
C GLU A 149 -29.27 27.82 7.02
N PHE A 150 -28.59 27.96 5.88
CA PHE A 150 -28.52 29.26 5.17
C PHE A 150 -29.87 29.72 4.59
N GLU A 151 -30.92 28.91 4.70
CA GLU A 151 -32.28 29.28 4.35
C GLU A 151 -33.08 29.85 5.54
N GLY A 152 -32.55 29.75 6.77
CA GLY A 152 -33.21 30.22 8.00
C GLY A 152 -32.62 31.52 8.59
N PRO A 153 -33.36 32.19 9.50
CA PRO A 153 -32.88 33.38 10.21
C PRO A 153 -31.89 32.99 11.32
N MET A 154 -30.65 32.66 10.93
CA MET A 154 -29.59 32.36 11.89
C MET A 154 -28.80 33.61 12.29
N GLY A 155 -28.51 33.74 13.58
CA GLY A 155 -27.65 34.80 14.11
C GLY A 155 -26.24 34.78 13.51
N MET A 156 -25.58 35.93 13.44
CA MET A 156 -24.21 36.03 12.90
C MET A 156 -23.20 35.24 13.74
N MET A 157 -23.38 35.24 15.08
CA MET A 157 -22.52 34.50 16.02
C MET A 157 -22.59 32.98 15.82
N ASP A 158 -23.78 32.43 15.57
CA ASP A 158 -23.94 30.99 15.33
C ASP A 158 -23.25 30.56 14.03
N ARG A 159 -23.36 31.39 12.98
CA ARG A 159 -22.65 31.17 11.72
C ARG A 159 -21.13 31.15 11.90
N THR A 160 -20.57 32.11 12.64
CA THR A 160 -19.13 32.13 12.90
C THR A 160 -18.66 30.93 13.72
N ASN A 161 -19.39 30.57 14.78
CA ASN A 161 -19.03 29.43 15.63
C ASN A 161 -19.00 28.11 14.84
N ARG A 162 -19.92 27.93 13.90
CA ARG A 162 -19.94 26.74 13.04
C ARG A 162 -18.78 26.71 12.05
N VAL A 163 -18.42 27.84 11.43
CA VAL A 163 -17.22 27.93 10.57
C VAL A 163 -15.96 27.57 11.37
N PHE A 164 -15.87 27.99 12.64
CA PHE A 164 -14.77 27.56 13.51
C PHE A 164 -14.81 26.06 13.82
N ALA A 165 -15.99 25.50 14.09
CA ALA A 165 -16.16 24.06 14.31
C ALA A 165 -15.75 23.24 13.08
N TRP A 166 -16.20 23.65 11.89
CA TRP A 166 -15.80 23.08 10.60
C TRP A 166 -14.29 23.05 10.43
N ASN A 167 -13.62 24.19 10.65
CA ASN A 167 -12.17 24.31 10.55
C ASN A 167 -11.44 23.47 11.60
N SER A 168 -12.04 23.24 12.76
CA SER A 168 -11.51 22.30 13.75
C SER A 168 -11.60 20.86 13.25
N SER A 169 -12.77 20.43 12.77
CA SER A 169 -12.99 19.09 12.20
C SER A 169 -12.07 18.82 11.01
N ARG A 170 -11.90 19.79 10.10
CA ARG A 170 -10.97 19.70 8.97
C ARG A 170 -9.52 19.52 9.42
N ARG A 171 -9.06 20.26 10.43
CA ARG A 171 -7.69 20.11 10.97
C ARG A 171 -7.47 18.74 11.60
N GLN A 172 -8.45 18.24 12.36
CA GLN A 172 -8.39 16.89 12.93
C GLN A 172 -8.37 15.82 11.84
N LEU A 173 -9.14 15.99 10.77
CA LEU A 173 -9.12 15.11 9.60
C LEU A 173 -7.74 15.10 8.95
N LEU A 174 -7.16 16.28 8.68
CA LEU A 174 -5.81 16.38 8.08
C LEU A 174 -4.74 15.73 8.94
N GLN A 175 -4.85 15.84 10.27
CA GLN A 175 -3.95 15.16 11.19
C GLN A 175 -4.12 13.62 11.10
N SER A 176 -5.35 13.14 11.01
CA SER A 176 -5.66 11.71 10.87
C SER A 176 -5.13 11.15 9.54
N VAL A 177 -5.35 11.88 8.43
CA VAL A 177 -4.77 11.55 7.10
C VAL A 177 -3.26 11.48 7.16
N ARG A 178 -2.62 12.43 7.84
CA ARG A 178 -1.15 12.49 7.98
C ARG A 178 -0.60 11.27 8.72
N ILE A 179 -1.22 10.92 9.86
CA ILE A 179 -0.86 9.74 10.66
C ILE A 179 -1.02 8.47 9.81
N GLU A 180 -2.12 8.35 9.08
CA GLU A 180 -2.39 7.15 8.29
C GLU A 180 -1.45 6.97 7.08
N LEU A 181 -0.98 8.08 6.51
CA LEU A 181 0.00 8.09 5.42
C LEU A 181 1.45 7.96 5.90
N ASP A 182 1.67 7.82 7.21
CA ASP A 182 2.98 7.77 7.85
C ASP A 182 3.88 8.95 7.44
N VAL A 183 3.28 10.14 7.35
CA VAL A 183 4.00 11.36 7.03
C VAL A 183 4.49 11.95 8.34
N GLU A 184 5.78 11.81 8.60
CA GLU A 184 6.45 12.35 9.79
C GLU A 184 6.06 13.82 10.01
N MET A 185 5.61 14.14 11.23
CA MET A 185 5.39 15.53 11.60
C MET A 185 6.77 16.15 11.83
N PRO A 186 7.09 17.30 11.20
CA PRO A 186 8.27 18.04 11.61
C PRO A 186 8.14 18.32 13.10
N GLU A 187 9.14 17.93 13.88
CA GLU A 187 9.11 18.14 15.33
C GLU A 187 8.80 19.61 15.62
N PRO A 188 7.96 19.92 16.62
CA PRO A 188 7.63 21.30 16.97
C PRO A 188 8.92 22.04 17.39
N GLY A 189 9.50 22.81 16.47
CA GLY A 189 10.78 23.50 16.64
C GLY A 189 11.89 23.07 15.68
N ALA A 190 11.71 22.01 14.89
CA ALA A 190 12.62 21.67 13.81
C ALA A 190 12.53 22.76 12.73
N ALA A 191 13.63 23.52 12.57
CA ALA A 191 13.77 24.44 11.44
C ALA A 191 13.54 23.65 10.15
N PRO A 192 12.83 24.21 9.15
CA PRO A 192 12.62 23.54 7.87
C PRO A 192 13.99 23.16 7.33
N GLN A 193 14.28 21.85 7.26
CA GLN A 193 15.48 21.36 6.62
C GLN A 193 15.31 21.67 5.13
N LEU A 194 15.85 22.82 4.71
CA LEU A 194 16.03 23.14 3.31
C LEU A 194 16.92 22.03 2.76
N ASN A 195 16.29 21.12 2.00
CA ASN A 195 16.97 20.02 1.34
C ASN A 195 18.21 20.59 0.64
N PRO A 196 19.44 20.20 1.04
CA PRO A 196 20.64 20.74 0.43
C PRO A 196 20.52 20.51 -1.07
N GLY A 197 20.55 21.60 -1.84
CA GLY A 197 20.38 21.54 -3.28
C GLY A 197 21.29 20.46 -3.88
N PRO A 198 20.86 19.82 -4.99
CA PRO A 198 21.64 18.76 -5.62
C PRO A 198 23.09 19.23 -5.79
N PRO A 199 24.09 18.36 -5.52
CA PRO A 199 25.48 18.77 -5.60
C PRO A 199 25.73 19.35 -6.98
N SER A 200 26.05 20.65 -7.02
CA SER A 200 26.36 21.37 -8.25
C SER A 200 27.39 20.53 -9.01
N ALA A 201 26.98 20.01 -10.17
CA ALA A 201 27.84 19.21 -11.02
C ALA A 201 29.11 20.04 -11.29
N THR A 202 30.22 19.60 -10.72
CA THR A 202 31.55 20.15 -11.01
C THR A 202 31.76 20.04 -12.51
N ALA A 203 31.85 21.20 -13.16
CA ALA A 203 32.24 21.33 -14.54
C ALA A 203 33.64 20.72 -14.70
N SER A 204 33.73 19.68 -15.53
CA SER A 204 34.98 19.15 -16.10
C SER A 204 35.16 19.72 -17.50
#